data_AF-A0A103XXC2-F1
#
_entry.id   AF-A0A103XXC2-F1
#
_cell.length_a   1.000
_cell.length_b   1.000
_cell.length_c   1.000
_cell.angle_alpha   90.00
_cell.angle_beta   90.00
_cell.angle_gamma   90.00
#
_symmetry.space_group_name_H-M   'P 1'
#
loop_
_entity.id
_entity.type
_entity.pdbx_description
1 polymer ?
#
loop_
_entity_poly.entity_id
_entity_poly.type
_entity_poly.pdbx_seq_one_letter_code
_entity_poly.pdbx_strand_id
1 'polypeptide(L)'
;MEAAMGLMRRIPPKHTETALSALISLLPTYSSDLLSQVDQPLQVLCDVDNGREFLLCDYNRDADSYRSPWSNKYHPPLEGGNYPSLELRTLEIEANDVFTVYRDQYYEGGASSVYLWEDDDSEGFVACFLIKKDGSKYAHGRRGYLNEGGWDAIHVIQVGPDVEGMADYCLTSTVMLSMTTDHETSGTFNLSGSIRRQMKAELSVADGHLCNMGKMIEELEGKLRYSLDQVYFGKTKEMIWTLRPPTDLPSRRLP
;
A
#
# COMPACT_ATOMS: atom_id res chain seq x y z
N MET A 1 4.13 21.32 9.50
CA MET A 1 3.62 20.18 8.71
C MET A 1 4.19 20.12 7.29
N GLU A 2 3.97 21.14 6.44
CA GLU A 2 4.41 21.13 5.04
C GLU A 2 5.90 20.79 4.84
N ALA A 3 6.78 21.36 5.66
CA ALA A 3 8.23 21.06 5.62
C ALA A 3 8.55 19.59 5.97
N ALA A 4 7.84 19.00 6.93
CA ALA A 4 8.02 17.60 7.32
C ALA A 4 7.58 16.66 6.17
N MET A 5 6.44 16.95 5.53
CA MET A 5 5.98 16.23 4.34
C MET A 5 6.90 16.45 3.13
N GLY A 6 7.51 17.64 3.02
CA GLY A 6 8.55 17.93 2.04
C GLY A 6 9.81 17.10 2.27
N LEU A 7 10.19 16.89 3.53
CA LEU A 7 11.35 16.07 3.90
C LEU A 7 11.10 14.59 3.61
N MET A 8 9.94 14.04 4.01
CA MET A 8 9.60 12.63 3.76
C MET A 8 9.55 12.29 2.27
N ARG A 9 9.21 13.24 1.39
CA ARG A 9 9.27 13.07 -0.07
C ARG A 9 10.68 13.07 -0.65
N ARG A 10 11.70 13.48 0.11
CA ARG A 10 13.09 13.65 -0.36
C ARG A 10 14.07 12.68 0.29
N ILE A 11 13.72 12.15 1.47
CA ILE A 11 14.51 11.13 2.15
C ILE A 11 14.51 9.84 1.30
N PRO A 12 15.66 9.13 1.22
CA PRO A 12 15.70 7.83 0.56
C PRO A 12 14.62 6.90 1.15
N PRO A 13 13.76 6.28 0.33
CA PRO A 13 12.63 5.48 0.80
C PRO A 13 13.01 4.32 1.74
N LYS A 14 14.25 3.83 1.66
CA LYS A 14 14.80 2.83 2.59
C LYS A 14 14.90 3.31 4.04
N HIS A 15 14.92 4.62 4.26
CA HIS A 15 15.05 5.23 5.59
C HIS A 15 13.76 5.88 6.08
N THR A 16 12.62 5.66 5.40
CA THR A 16 11.32 6.28 5.75
C THR A 16 10.93 6.01 7.20
N GLU A 17 11.06 4.79 7.70
CA GLU A 17 10.69 4.43 9.07
C GLU A 17 11.53 5.18 10.12
N THR A 18 12.86 5.14 9.96
CA THR A 18 13.78 5.86 10.87
C THR A 18 13.57 7.37 10.80
N ALA A 19 13.32 7.91 9.61
CA ALA A 19 13.06 9.33 9.41
C ALA A 19 11.75 9.78 10.06
N LEU A 20 10.70 8.98 9.93
CA LEU A 20 9.40 9.26 10.54
C LEU A 20 9.50 9.20 12.06
N SER A 21 10.17 8.18 12.62
CA SER A 21 10.43 8.08 14.06
C SER A 21 11.20 9.30 14.60
N ALA A 22 12.23 9.75 13.88
CA ALA A 22 12.97 10.95 14.24
C ALA A 22 12.10 12.22 14.15
N LEU A 23 11.26 12.34 13.13
CA LEU A 23 10.33 13.47 12.99
C LEU A 23 9.28 13.50 14.10
N ILE A 24 8.72 12.35 14.49
CA ILE A 24 7.78 12.25 15.61
C ILE A 24 8.46 12.67 16.91
N SER A 25 9.71 12.25 17.12
CA SER A 25 10.49 12.64 18.30
C SER A 25 10.80 14.14 18.34
N LEU A 26 11.02 14.76 17.18
CA LEU A 26 11.27 16.20 17.03
C LEU A 26 10.00 17.04 17.12
N LEU A 27 8.87 16.53 16.64
CA LEU A 27 7.60 17.22 16.48
C LEU A 27 6.44 16.39 17.08
N PRO A 28 6.44 16.14 18.39
CA PRO A 28 5.46 15.25 19.02
C PRO A 28 4.01 15.71 18.84
N THR A 29 3.80 17.03 18.73
CA THR A 29 2.47 17.64 18.50
C THR A 29 1.86 17.26 17.15
N TYR A 30 2.66 16.86 16.16
CA TYR A 30 2.20 16.45 14.83
C TYR A 30 2.26 14.93 14.64
N SER A 31 2.47 14.14 15.70
CA SER A 31 2.65 12.68 15.62
C SER A 31 1.49 11.98 14.92
N SER A 32 0.25 12.24 15.34
CA SER A 32 -0.97 11.69 14.76
C SER A 32 -1.09 12.02 13.26
N ASP A 33 -0.92 13.30 12.92
CA ASP A 33 -1.02 13.74 11.53
C ASP A 33 0.09 13.13 10.65
N LEU A 34 1.31 13.02 11.15
CA LEU A 34 2.43 12.43 10.42
C LEU A 34 2.23 10.94 10.15
N LEU A 35 1.77 10.18 11.15
CA LEU A 35 1.44 8.77 11.01
C LEU A 35 0.30 8.58 9.99
N SER A 36 -0.74 9.41 10.05
CA SER A 36 -1.88 9.32 9.12
C SER A 36 -1.53 9.66 7.66
N GLN A 37 -0.50 10.48 7.42
CA GLN A 37 -0.17 10.96 6.08
C GLN A 37 0.98 10.20 5.41
N VAL A 38 1.88 9.60 6.20
CA VAL A 38 3.10 8.97 5.72
C VAL A 38 2.93 7.45 5.74
N ASP A 39 2.70 6.88 4.56
CA ASP A 39 2.67 5.43 4.42
C ASP A 39 4.05 4.81 4.70
N GLN A 40 4.06 3.72 5.46
CA GLN A 40 5.25 2.95 5.79
C GLN A 40 5.18 1.57 5.13
N PRO A 41 6.33 0.94 4.82
CA PRO A 41 6.35 -0.45 4.37
C PRO A 41 5.58 -1.35 5.34
N LEU A 42 4.71 -2.20 4.79
CA LEU A 42 3.81 -3.01 5.62
C LEU A 42 4.61 -4.08 6.37
N GLN A 43 4.27 -4.29 7.63
CA GLN A 43 4.82 -5.36 8.44
C GLN A 43 3.84 -6.55 8.48
N VAL A 44 4.36 -7.75 8.71
CA VAL A 44 3.56 -8.98 8.79
C VAL A 44 3.58 -9.47 10.23
N LEU A 45 2.41 -9.78 10.78
CA LEU A 45 2.24 -10.47 12.04
C LEU A 45 1.44 -11.76 11.82
N CYS A 46 1.54 -12.72 12.74
CA CYS A 46 0.78 -13.96 12.68
C CYS A 46 -0.30 -13.96 13.76
N ASP A 47 -1.53 -14.23 13.36
CA ASP A 47 -2.65 -14.46 14.28
C ASP A 47 -2.45 -15.82 14.97
N VAL A 48 -2.21 -15.77 16.28
CA VAL A 48 -1.94 -16.96 17.09
C VAL A 48 -3.11 -17.93 17.16
N ASP A 49 -4.35 -17.47 16.97
CA ASP A 49 -5.54 -18.32 17.08
C ASP A 49 -5.75 -19.15 15.80
N ASN A 50 -5.42 -18.58 14.65
CA ASN A 50 -5.71 -19.17 13.34
C ASN A 50 -4.45 -19.59 12.55
N GLY A 51 -3.25 -19.19 13.01
CA GLY A 51 -1.98 -19.42 12.32
C GLY A 51 -1.85 -18.68 10.99
N ARG A 52 -2.68 -17.65 10.75
CA ARG A 52 -2.70 -16.89 9.48
C ARG A 52 -1.93 -15.58 9.63
N GLU A 53 -1.15 -15.25 8.62
CA GLU A 53 -0.46 -13.96 8.53
C GLU A 53 -1.45 -12.82 8.25
N PHE A 54 -1.20 -11.64 8.81
CA PHE A 54 -1.93 -10.41 8.53
C PHE A 54 -0.99 -9.20 8.50
N LEU A 55 -1.44 -8.13 7.85
CA LEU A 55 -0.64 -6.93 7.59
C LEU A 55 -0.92 -5.85 8.61
N LEU A 56 0.15 -5.22 9.10
CA LEU A 56 0.08 -4.14 10.07
C LEU A 56 0.09 -2.79 9.35
N CYS A 57 -0.83 -1.92 9.76
CA CYS A 57 -0.86 -0.51 9.39
C CYS A 57 -1.45 0.31 10.54
N ASP A 58 -1.49 1.63 10.40
CA ASP A 58 -2.09 2.48 11.44
C ASP A 58 -3.61 2.29 11.54
N TYR A 59 -4.28 1.78 10.50
CA TYR A 59 -5.73 1.58 10.48
C TYR A 59 -6.22 0.37 11.28
N ASN A 60 -5.34 -0.60 11.60
CA ASN A 60 -5.67 -1.70 12.50
C ASN A 60 -4.93 -1.61 13.84
N ARG A 61 -4.31 -0.46 14.12
CA ARG A 61 -3.54 -0.22 15.34
C ARG A 61 -4.39 0.47 16.39
N ASP A 62 -4.26 0.03 17.63
CA ASP A 62 -4.74 0.73 18.81
C ASP A 62 -3.67 0.64 19.90
N ALA A 63 -3.22 1.80 20.40
CA ALA A 63 -2.00 1.96 21.19
C ALA A 63 -0.81 1.22 20.54
N ASP A 64 -0.30 0.15 21.16
CA ASP A 64 0.79 -0.69 20.64
C ASP A 64 0.32 -2.09 20.21
N SER A 65 -0.98 -2.24 20.00
CA SER A 65 -1.62 -3.50 19.62
C SER A 65 -2.24 -3.42 18.24
N TYR A 66 -2.27 -4.54 17.53
CA TYR A 66 -2.83 -4.62 16.17
C TYR A 66 -3.94 -5.65 16.07
N ARG A 67 -5.08 -5.27 15.48
CA ARG A 67 -6.24 -6.14 15.29
C ARG A 67 -6.03 -7.08 14.11
N SER A 68 -6.16 -8.38 14.36
CA SER A 68 -6.17 -9.40 13.32
C SER A 68 -7.50 -9.36 12.55
N PRO A 69 -7.49 -9.38 11.20
CA PRO A 69 -8.71 -9.46 10.41
C PRO A 69 -9.35 -10.86 10.50
N TRP A 70 -8.64 -11.88 11.00
CA TRP A 70 -9.13 -13.26 11.06
C TRP A 70 -9.85 -13.53 12.39
N SER A 71 -9.17 -13.37 13.52
CA SER A 71 -9.75 -13.58 14.86
C SER A 71 -10.55 -12.39 15.38
N ASN A 72 -10.40 -11.21 14.77
CA ASN A 72 -10.89 -9.94 15.32
C ASN A 72 -10.35 -9.64 16.72
N LYS A 73 -9.10 -10.04 17.02
CA LYS A 73 -8.45 -9.77 18.31
C LYS A 73 -7.19 -8.93 18.13
N TYR A 74 -6.89 -8.15 19.16
CA TYR A 74 -5.67 -7.38 19.23
C TYR A 74 -4.46 -8.21 19.68
N HIS A 75 -3.31 -7.92 19.08
CA HIS A 75 -2.02 -8.52 19.41
C HIS A 75 -0.98 -7.41 19.64
N PRO A 76 -0.40 -7.27 20.85
CA PRO A 76 -0.78 -7.95 22.11
C PRO A 76 -2.25 -7.73 22.51
N PRO A 77 -2.81 -8.56 23.43
CA PRO A 77 -4.19 -8.37 23.89
C PRO A 77 -4.40 -6.98 24.51
N LEU A 78 -5.48 -6.32 24.10
CA LEU A 78 -5.85 -4.98 24.56
C LEU A 78 -7.27 -5.00 25.11
N GLU A 79 -7.45 -4.42 26.30
CA GLU A 79 -8.79 -4.18 26.87
C GLU A 79 -9.36 -2.87 26.31
N GLY A 80 -10.57 -2.92 25.76
CA GLY A 80 -11.26 -1.73 25.24
C GLY A 80 -10.79 -1.24 23.88
N GLY A 81 -10.14 -2.10 23.08
CA GLY A 81 -9.76 -1.74 21.71
C GLY A 81 -10.95 -1.44 20.80
N ASN A 82 -10.73 -0.69 19.72
CA ASN A 82 -11.76 -0.37 18.75
C ASN A 82 -12.12 -1.56 17.85
N TYR A 83 -13.41 -1.81 17.66
CA TYR A 83 -13.92 -2.88 16.80
C TYR A 83 -15.02 -2.34 15.89
N PRO A 84 -15.10 -2.82 14.63
CA PRO A 84 -16.22 -2.49 13.77
C PRO A 84 -17.53 -3.08 14.34
N SER A 85 -18.66 -2.47 13.97
CA SER A 85 -19.99 -3.03 14.22
C SER A 85 -20.15 -4.43 13.62
N LEU A 86 -21.15 -5.17 14.10
CA LEU A 86 -21.39 -6.55 13.66
C LEU A 86 -21.67 -6.66 12.16
N GLU A 87 -22.41 -5.69 11.62
CA GLU A 87 -22.73 -5.61 10.18
C GLU A 87 -21.45 -5.35 9.38
N LEU A 88 -20.67 -4.35 9.78
CA LEU A 88 -19.43 -4.00 9.09
C LEU A 88 -18.36 -5.09 9.22
N ARG A 89 -18.31 -5.81 10.35
CA ARG A 89 -17.45 -6.98 10.55
C ARG A 89 -17.82 -8.12 9.61
N THR A 90 -19.11 -8.32 9.32
CA THR A 90 -19.55 -9.34 8.36
C THR A 90 -19.02 -9.01 6.96
N LEU A 91 -19.13 -7.74 6.55
CA LEU A 91 -18.56 -7.25 5.30
C LEU A 91 -17.03 -7.34 5.27
N GLU A 92 -16.35 -7.05 6.39
CA GLU A 92 -14.89 -7.14 6.53
C GLU A 92 -14.38 -8.58 6.32
N ILE A 93 -15.10 -9.58 6.85
CA ILE A 93 -14.76 -11.00 6.65
C ILE A 93 -14.91 -11.37 5.17
N GLU A 94 -16.04 -11.01 4.54
CA GLU A 94 -16.27 -11.26 3.12
C GLU A 94 -15.21 -10.57 2.24
N ALA A 95 -14.88 -9.32 2.57
CA ALA A 95 -13.86 -8.55 1.86
C ALA A 95 -12.48 -9.21 1.96
N ASN A 96 -12.09 -9.74 3.13
CA ASN A 96 -10.83 -10.47 3.28
C ASN A 96 -10.79 -11.75 2.44
N ASP A 97 -11.91 -12.48 2.35
CA ASP A 97 -12.00 -13.71 1.56
C ASP A 97 -11.89 -13.41 0.05
N VAL A 98 -12.65 -12.44 -0.45
CA VAL A 98 -12.59 -12.02 -1.86
C VAL A 98 -11.22 -11.44 -2.20
N PHE A 99 -10.65 -10.61 -1.33
CA PHE A 99 -9.36 -9.98 -1.59
C PHE A 99 -8.18 -10.97 -1.51
N THR A 100 -8.34 -12.08 -0.77
CA THR A 100 -7.42 -13.21 -0.82
C THR A 100 -7.39 -13.84 -2.22
N VAL A 101 -8.54 -13.99 -2.87
CA VAL A 101 -8.62 -14.48 -4.26
C VAL A 101 -8.00 -13.47 -5.23
N TYR A 102 -8.28 -12.17 -5.07
CA TYR A 102 -7.66 -11.11 -5.87
C TYR A 102 -6.12 -11.16 -5.76
N ARG A 103 -5.60 -11.26 -4.54
CA ARG A 103 -4.16 -11.44 -4.30
C ARG A 103 -3.63 -12.66 -5.05
N ASP A 104 -4.26 -13.82 -4.93
CA ASP A 104 -3.75 -15.03 -5.57
C ASP A 104 -3.75 -14.93 -7.10
N GLN A 105 -4.76 -14.28 -7.70
CA GLN A 105 -4.85 -14.08 -9.15
C GLN A 105 -3.83 -13.07 -9.70
N TYR A 106 -3.59 -11.96 -8.99
CA TYR A 106 -2.74 -10.87 -9.48
C TYR A 106 -1.31 -10.92 -8.97
N TYR A 107 -1.09 -11.49 -7.80
CA TYR A 107 0.20 -11.52 -7.12
C TYR A 107 0.80 -12.91 -7.01
N GLU A 108 0.03 -13.98 -7.23
CA GLU A 108 0.49 -15.37 -7.09
C GLU A 108 1.12 -15.60 -5.70
N GLY A 109 0.38 -15.24 -4.66
CA GLY A 109 0.78 -15.33 -3.25
C GLY A 109 1.14 -13.98 -2.61
N GLY A 110 1.89 -14.01 -1.51
CA GLY A 110 2.06 -12.86 -0.62
C GLY A 110 1.01 -12.85 0.50
N ALA A 111 0.92 -11.74 1.22
CA ALA A 111 -0.06 -11.54 2.28
C ALA A 111 -1.06 -10.43 1.88
N SER A 112 -2.28 -10.54 2.36
CA SER A 112 -3.35 -9.58 2.16
C SER A 112 -4.16 -9.41 3.43
N SER A 113 -4.66 -8.21 3.70
CA SER A 113 -5.55 -7.93 4.83
C SER A 113 -6.47 -6.79 4.50
N VAL A 114 -7.70 -6.88 4.99
CA VAL A 114 -8.72 -5.83 4.82
C VAL A 114 -9.24 -5.43 6.20
N TYR A 115 -9.31 -4.12 6.45
CA TYR A 115 -9.83 -3.54 7.67
C TYR A 115 -10.92 -2.53 7.37
N LEU A 116 -12.08 -2.66 7.99
CA LEU A 116 -13.18 -1.71 7.89
C LEU A 116 -13.46 -1.07 9.24
N TRP A 117 -13.86 0.21 9.22
CA TRP A 117 -14.31 0.96 10.39
C TRP A 117 -15.34 2.02 9.97
N GLU A 118 -16.19 2.41 10.90
CA GLU A 118 -17.15 3.49 10.74
C GLU A 118 -16.42 4.83 10.58
N ASP A 119 -16.93 5.71 9.71
CA ASP A 119 -16.41 7.07 9.61
C ASP A 119 -17.02 7.92 10.74
N ASP A 120 -16.19 8.50 11.62
CA ASP A 120 -16.70 9.32 12.72
C ASP A 120 -17.36 10.62 12.22
N ASP A 121 -16.98 11.08 11.03
CA ASP A 121 -17.44 12.35 10.45
C ASP A 121 -18.63 12.21 9.49
N SER A 122 -19.01 10.99 9.08
CA SER A 122 -20.08 10.75 8.11
C SER A 122 -20.85 9.45 8.39
N GLU A 123 -22.09 9.31 7.90
CA GLU A 123 -22.88 8.06 8.00
C GLU A 123 -22.35 6.92 7.10
N GLY A 124 -21.10 7.04 6.64
CA GLY A 124 -20.42 6.07 5.79
C GLY A 124 -19.48 5.14 6.56
N PHE A 125 -18.60 4.48 5.81
CA PHE A 125 -17.53 3.67 6.38
C PHE A 125 -16.27 3.81 5.55
N VAL A 126 -15.14 3.43 6.13
CA VAL A 126 -13.86 3.39 5.44
C VAL A 126 -13.35 1.96 5.41
N ALA A 127 -12.77 1.58 4.26
CA ALA A 127 -12.16 0.28 4.06
C ALA A 127 -10.70 0.46 3.64
N CYS A 128 -9.79 -0.23 4.33
CA CYS A 128 -8.37 -0.29 4.01
C CYS A 128 -8.01 -1.69 3.50
N PHE A 129 -7.60 -1.79 2.24
CA PHE A 129 -7.13 -3.02 1.62
C PHE A 129 -5.61 -2.97 1.48
N LEU A 130 -4.95 -4.01 1.96
CA LEU A 130 -3.50 -4.11 2.03
C LEU A 130 -3.02 -5.34 1.27
N ILE A 131 -1.97 -5.18 0.48
CA ILE A 131 -1.23 -6.31 -0.11
C ILE A 131 0.26 -6.11 0.12
N LYS A 132 0.92 -7.18 0.56
CA LYS A 132 2.38 -7.25 0.61
C LYS A 132 2.86 -8.46 -0.18
N LYS A 133 3.77 -8.24 -1.12
CA LYS A 133 4.49 -9.31 -1.80
C LYS A 133 5.99 -9.11 -1.61
N ASP A 134 6.59 -10.10 -0.94
CA ASP A 134 8.04 -10.23 -0.87
C ASP A 134 8.53 -11.00 -2.11
N GLY A 135 9.19 -10.30 -3.01
CA GLY A 135 9.83 -10.85 -4.20
C GLY A 135 11.18 -11.52 -3.92
N SER A 136 11.76 -11.29 -2.73
CA SER A 136 13.06 -11.82 -2.32
C SER A 136 12.96 -13.31 -2.00
N LYS A 137 11.90 -13.73 -1.31
CA LYS A 137 11.69 -15.15 -0.91
C LYS A 137 11.49 -16.09 -2.09
N TYR A 138 10.90 -15.58 -3.18
CA TYR A 138 10.56 -16.40 -4.34
C TYR A 138 11.54 -16.28 -5.49
N ALA A 139 12.50 -15.33 -5.44
CA ALA A 139 13.64 -15.10 -6.35
C ALA A 139 13.56 -15.72 -7.77
N HIS A 140 12.39 -15.73 -8.37
CA HIS A 140 12.12 -16.06 -9.76
C HIS A 140 12.18 -14.77 -10.57
N GLY A 141 13.12 -13.88 -10.24
CA GLY A 141 13.62 -13.00 -11.27
C GLY A 141 14.07 -13.94 -12.39
N ARG A 142 13.48 -13.85 -13.59
CA ARG A 142 13.81 -14.68 -14.76
C ARG A 142 15.32 -14.74 -15.11
N ARG A 143 16.14 -13.97 -14.39
CA ARG A 143 17.58 -13.78 -14.56
C ARG A 143 18.43 -13.96 -13.29
N GLY A 144 17.84 -14.25 -12.12
CA GLY A 144 18.61 -14.57 -10.90
C GLY A 144 19.37 -13.43 -10.21
N TYR A 145 19.18 -12.17 -10.62
CA TYR A 145 19.94 -11.01 -10.09
C TYR A 145 19.19 -10.19 -9.03
N LEU A 146 17.95 -10.56 -8.71
CA LEU A 146 17.15 -9.88 -7.69
C LEU A 146 17.60 -10.39 -6.32
N ASN A 147 18.20 -9.51 -5.53
CA ASN A 147 18.64 -9.82 -4.17
C ASN A 147 17.52 -9.51 -3.16
N GLU A 148 16.91 -8.33 -3.27
CA GLU A 148 15.78 -7.90 -2.44
C GLU A 148 14.69 -7.29 -3.32
N GLY A 149 13.44 -7.71 -3.12
CA GLY A 149 12.28 -7.17 -3.83
C GLY A 149 11.09 -7.06 -2.90
N GLY A 150 10.52 -5.87 -2.77
CA GLY A 150 9.35 -5.61 -1.94
C GLY A 150 8.30 -4.82 -2.71
N TRP A 151 7.07 -5.32 -2.63
CA TRP A 151 5.89 -4.61 -3.10
C TRP A 151 4.91 -4.48 -1.93
N ASP A 152 4.49 -3.26 -1.65
CA ASP A 152 3.44 -2.95 -0.67
C ASP A 152 2.38 -2.07 -1.36
N ALA A 153 1.13 -2.49 -1.33
CA ALA A 153 -0.02 -1.75 -1.82
C ALA A 153 -1.00 -1.46 -0.69
N ILE A 154 -1.41 -0.20 -0.58
CA ILE A 154 -2.34 0.31 0.43
C ILE A 154 -3.45 1.04 -0.31
N HIS A 155 -4.68 0.57 -0.18
CA HIS A 155 -5.86 1.16 -0.79
C HIS A 155 -6.85 1.55 0.30
N VAL A 156 -7.05 2.84 0.50
CA VAL A 156 -8.01 3.38 1.47
C VAL A 156 -9.20 3.94 0.69
N ILE A 157 -10.39 3.38 0.93
CA ILE A 157 -11.64 3.78 0.30
C ILE A 157 -12.56 4.35 1.36
N GLN A 158 -12.94 5.61 1.19
CA GLN A 158 -14.04 6.21 1.93
C GLN A 158 -15.32 5.97 1.14
N VAL A 159 -16.32 5.38 1.77
CA VAL A 159 -17.64 5.09 1.20
C VAL A 159 -18.65 5.98 1.90
N GLY A 160 -19.29 6.87 1.15
CA GLY A 160 -20.36 7.73 1.62
C GLY A 160 -21.66 6.95 1.89
N PRO A 161 -22.68 7.61 2.48
CA PRO A 161 -23.96 6.98 2.74
C PRO A 161 -24.66 6.54 1.46
N ASP A 162 -25.47 5.48 1.57
CA ASP A 162 -26.36 5.06 0.49
C ASP A 162 -27.55 6.03 0.40
N VAL A 163 -27.58 6.79 -0.70
CA VAL A 163 -28.66 7.72 -1.03
C VAL A 163 -29.35 7.21 -2.28
N GLU A 164 -30.58 6.71 -2.13
CA GLU A 164 -31.41 6.20 -3.24
C GLU A 164 -30.75 5.07 -4.06
N GLY A 165 -29.92 4.23 -3.45
CA GLY A 165 -29.23 3.11 -4.11
C GLY A 165 -27.92 3.51 -4.80
N MET A 166 -27.40 4.69 -4.49
CA MET A 166 -26.15 5.25 -5.00
C MET A 166 -25.25 5.65 -3.82
N ALA A 167 -23.94 5.45 -3.96
CA ALA A 167 -22.97 5.87 -2.96
C ALA A 167 -21.76 6.53 -3.61
N ASP A 168 -21.18 7.50 -2.90
CA ASP A 168 -19.93 8.15 -3.26
C ASP A 168 -18.73 7.35 -2.74
N TYR A 169 -17.73 7.14 -3.60
CA TYR A 169 -16.51 6.43 -3.26
C TYR A 169 -15.31 7.33 -3.51
N CYS A 170 -14.41 7.42 -2.53
CA CYS A 170 -13.13 8.11 -2.65
C CYS A 170 -11.99 7.13 -2.34
N LEU A 171 -11.36 6.59 -3.39
CA LEU A 171 -10.23 5.68 -3.28
C LEU A 171 -8.92 6.45 -3.33
N THR A 172 -8.09 6.31 -2.30
CA THR A 172 -6.69 6.73 -2.27
C THR A 172 -5.80 5.50 -2.24
N SER A 173 -4.98 5.31 -3.27
CA SER A 173 -4.07 4.16 -3.37
C SER A 173 -2.62 4.61 -3.37
N THR A 174 -1.82 3.98 -2.52
CA THR A 174 -0.36 4.10 -2.51
C THR A 174 0.25 2.75 -2.84
N VAL A 175 1.19 2.73 -3.78
CA VAL A 175 2.04 1.56 -4.02
C VAL A 175 3.48 1.95 -3.73
N MET A 176 4.15 1.15 -2.91
CA MET A 176 5.57 1.21 -2.63
C MET A 176 6.27 0.05 -3.33
N LEU A 177 7.34 0.36 -4.05
CA LEU A 177 8.19 -0.62 -4.72
C LEU A 177 9.63 -0.39 -4.27
N SER A 178 10.28 -1.47 -3.83
CA SER A 178 11.68 -1.52 -3.47
C SER A 178 12.33 -2.68 -4.20
N MET A 179 13.47 -2.42 -4.84
CA MET A 179 14.24 -3.43 -5.54
C MET A 179 15.73 -3.18 -5.37
N THR A 180 16.44 -4.19 -4.91
CA THR A 180 17.90 -4.25 -4.90
C THR A 180 18.35 -5.40 -5.78
N THR A 181 19.13 -5.11 -6.81
CA THR A 181 19.84 -6.13 -7.59
C THR A 181 21.32 -6.07 -7.26
N ASP A 182 21.96 -7.23 -7.26
CA ASP A 182 23.40 -7.32 -7.10
C ASP A 182 23.98 -8.20 -8.20
N HIS A 183 24.99 -7.68 -8.90
CA HIS A 183 25.58 -8.35 -10.05
C HIS A 183 27.06 -8.01 -10.12
N GLU A 184 27.88 -9.03 -10.37
CA GLU A 184 29.35 -8.94 -10.30
C GLU A 184 29.92 -7.80 -11.16
N THR A 185 29.37 -7.56 -12.35
CA THR A 185 29.92 -6.57 -13.30
C THR A 185 29.32 -5.17 -13.20
N SER A 186 28.06 -5.04 -12.76
CA SER A 186 27.37 -3.74 -12.69
C SER A 186 27.29 -3.20 -11.26
N GLY A 187 27.74 -3.99 -10.29
CA GLY A 187 27.62 -3.69 -8.87
C GLY A 187 26.18 -3.75 -8.38
N THR A 188 26.01 -3.30 -7.14
CA THR A 188 24.71 -3.22 -6.48
C THR A 188 23.92 -2.03 -7.01
N PHE A 189 22.68 -2.27 -7.41
CA PHE A 189 21.74 -1.26 -7.87
C PHE A 189 20.49 -1.31 -6.98
N ASN A 190 20.11 -0.17 -6.40
CA ASN A 190 18.89 -0.04 -5.64
C ASN A 190 17.95 0.96 -6.31
N LEU A 191 16.67 0.60 -6.37
CA LEU A 191 15.59 1.42 -6.86
C LEU A 191 14.40 1.26 -5.93
N SER A 192 14.05 2.34 -5.25
CA SER A 192 13.00 2.34 -4.23
C SER A 192 12.16 3.61 -4.31
N GLY A 193 10.89 3.53 -3.93
CA GLY A 193 10.00 4.68 -3.79
C GLY A 193 8.53 4.31 -3.76
N SER A 194 7.68 5.31 -3.92
CA SER A 194 6.23 5.15 -3.87
C SER A 194 5.51 6.05 -4.86
N ILE A 195 4.30 5.64 -5.27
CA ILE A 195 3.37 6.47 -6.03
C ILE A 195 2.03 6.41 -5.34
N ARG A 196 1.45 7.59 -5.09
CA ARG A 196 0.08 7.76 -4.56
C ARG A 196 -0.82 8.35 -5.63
N ARG A 197 -2.03 7.81 -5.79
CA ARG A 197 -3.10 8.36 -6.64
C ARG A 197 -4.44 8.31 -5.93
N GLN A 198 -5.34 9.18 -6.36
CA GLN A 198 -6.71 9.23 -5.87
C GLN A 198 -7.69 9.10 -7.05
N MET A 199 -8.82 8.45 -6.80
CA MET A 199 -9.94 8.31 -7.72
C MET A 199 -11.25 8.50 -6.95
N LYS A 200 -12.20 9.21 -7.54
CA LYS A 200 -13.54 9.38 -7.01
C LYS A 200 -14.56 8.84 -8.00
N ALA A 201 -15.62 8.22 -7.51
CA ALA A 201 -16.70 7.70 -8.34
C ALA A 201 -18.01 7.70 -7.53
N GLU A 202 -19.12 7.96 -8.20
CA GLU A 202 -20.47 7.77 -7.68
C GLU A 202 -21.03 6.54 -8.39
N LEU A 203 -21.37 5.49 -7.63
CA LEU A 203 -21.73 4.18 -8.18
C LEU A 203 -22.99 3.62 -7.51
N SER A 204 -23.80 2.89 -8.29
CA SER A 204 -24.95 2.18 -7.75
C SER A 204 -24.52 1.05 -6.82
N VAL A 205 -25.23 0.90 -5.71
CA VAL A 205 -25.00 -0.12 -4.67
C VAL A 205 -25.75 -1.42 -4.97
N ALA A 206 -26.43 -1.53 -6.13
CA ALA A 206 -27.22 -2.71 -6.48
C ALA A 206 -26.43 -4.04 -6.46
N ASP A 207 -25.15 -4.02 -6.86
CA ASP A 207 -24.24 -5.18 -6.83
C ASP A 207 -23.42 -5.28 -5.52
N GLY A 208 -23.72 -4.43 -4.53
CA GLY A 208 -23.03 -4.34 -3.25
C GLY A 208 -21.74 -3.51 -3.27
N HIS A 209 -21.36 -2.97 -2.11
CA HIS A 209 -20.16 -2.14 -1.97
C HIS A 209 -18.86 -2.86 -2.33
N LEU A 210 -18.75 -4.15 -2.00
CA LEU A 210 -17.52 -4.92 -2.23
C LEU A 210 -17.19 -5.05 -3.72
N CYS A 211 -18.20 -5.24 -4.57
CA CYS A 211 -18.00 -5.28 -6.03
C CYS A 211 -17.49 -3.93 -6.56
N ASN A 212 -18.06 -2.82 -6.09
CA ASN A 212 -17.64 -1.48 -6.49
C ASN A 212 -16.21 -1.18 -6.04
N MET A 213 -15.89 -1.46 -4.77
CA MET A 213 -14.55 -1.29 -4.21
C MET A 213 -13.52 -2.12 -4.97
N GLY A 214 -13.82 -3.39 -5.26
CA GLY A 214 -12.94 -4.29 -6.01
C GLY A 214 -12.60 -3.75 -7.41
N LYS A 215 -13.61 -3.33 -8.18
CA LYS A 215 -13.41 -2.74 -9.53
C LYS A 215 -12.55 -1.48 -9.48
N MET A 216 -12.79 -0.61 -8.49
CA MET A 216 -12.02 0.63 -8.32
C MET A 216 -10.54 0.35 -7.98
N ILE A 217 -10.28 -0.63 -7.11
CA ILE A 217 -8.93 -1.04 -6.74
C ILE A 217 -8.20 -1.60 -7.96
N GLU A 218 -8.81 -2.55 -8.66
CA GLU A 218 -8.24 -3.21 -9.84
C GLU A 218 -7.86 -2.19 -10.92
N GLU A 219 -8.76 -1.25 -11.24
CA GLU A 219 -8.51 -0.20 -12.23
C GLU A 219 -7.35 0.72 -11.80
N LEU A 220 -7.38 1.23 -10.57
CA LEU A 220 -6.39 2.19 -10.10
C LEU A 220 -5.02 1.55 -9.92
N GLU A 221 -4.97 0.30 -9.45
CA GLU A 221 -3.74 -0.46 -9.28
C GLU A 221 -3.11 -0.80 -10.64
N GLY A 222 -3.91 -1.12 -11.66
CA GLY A 222 -3.45 -1.26 -13.05
C GLY A 222 -2.76 0.02 -13.57
N LYS A 223 -3.38 1.19 -13.34
CA LYS A 223 -2.78 2.49 -13.69
C LYS A 223 -1.50 2.79 -12.91
N LEU A 224 -1.44 2.41 -11.63
CA LEU A 224 -0.26 2.59 -10.79
C LEU A 224 0.90 1.69 -11.23
N ARG A 225 0.65 0.41 -11.53
CA ARG A 225 1.64 -0.52 -12.11
C ARG A 225 2.27 0.04 -13.39
N TYR A 226 1.43 0.50 -14.32
CA TYR A 226 1.91 1.12 -15.55
C TYR A 226 2.78 2.36 -15.28
N SER A 227 2.35 3.21 -14.34
CA SER A 227 3.08 4.44 -13.99
C SER A 227 4.43 4.13 -13.32
N LEU A 228 4.49 3.11 -12.46
CA LEU A 228 5.71 2.64 -11.85
C LEU A 228 6.70 2.17 -12.92
N ASP A 229 6.28 1.31 -13.85
CA ASP A 229 7.14 0.84 -14.94
C ASP A 229 7.78 1.99 -15.73
N GLN A 230 6.97 2.97 -16.14
CA GLN A 230 7.45 4.13 -16.91
C GLN A 230 8.43 5.00 -16.13
N VAL A 231 8.20 5.22 -14.83
CA VAL A 231 9.10 6.04 -14.01
C VAL A 231 10.37 5.27 -13.66
N TYR A 232 10.22 4.05 -13.15
CA TYR A 232 11.29 3.25 -12.55
C TYR A 232 12.24 2.67 -13.58
N PHE A 233 11.76 2.28 -14.76
CA PHE A 233 12.58 1.65 -15.79
C PHE A 233 12.74 2.49 -17.04
N GLY A 234 11.85 3.47 -17.25
CA GLY A 234 11.96 4.46 -18.32
C GLY A 234 12.75 5.70 -17.89
N LYS A 235 12.17 6.52 -16.99
CA LYS A 235 12.69 7.86 -16.68
C LYS A 235 14.03 7.85 -15.94
N THR A 236 14.21 6.97 -14.96
CA THR A 236 15.49 6.84 -14.24
C THR A 236 16.64 6.47 -15.20
N LYS A 237 16.38 5.56 -16.14
CA LYS A 237 17.33 5.13 -17.17
C LYS A 237 17.68 6.28 -18.11
N GLU A 238 16.68 7.03 -18.57
CA GLU A 238 16.87 8.25 -19.38
C GLU A 238 17.76 9.28 -18.66
N MET A 239 17.55 9.47 -17.35
CA MET A 239 18.38 10.38 -16.54
C MET A 239 19.84 9.91 -16.47
N ILE A 240 20.08 8.61 -16.23
CA ILE A 240 21.45 8.05 -16.19
C ILE A 240 22.15 8.24 -17.54
N TRP A 241 21.45 7.98 -18.65
CA TRP A 241 21.98 8.18 -20.00
C TRP A 241 22.24 9.66 -20.34
N THR A 242 21.46 10.58 -19.77
CA THR A 242 21.70 12.02 -19.95
C THR A 242 22.95 12.47 -19.20
N LEU A 243 23.19 11.94 -18.00
CA LEU A 243 24.39 12.26 -17.20
C LEU A 243 25.67 11.69 -17.83
N ARG A 244 25.58 10.48 -18.40
CA ARG A 244 26.69 9.84 -19.10
C ARG A 244 26.18 9.15 -20.38
N PRO A 245 26.19 9.87 -21.51
CA PRO A 245 25.76 9.31 -22.78
C PRO A 245 26.61 8.09 -23.14
N PRO A 246 26.00 6.98 -23.60
CA PRO A 246 26.76 5.88 -24.16
C PRO A 246 27.52 6.36 -25.40
N THR A 247 28.74 5.84 -25.57
CA THR A 247 29.69 6.30 -26.59
C THR A 247 29.17 6.08 -28.03
N ASP A 248 28.26 5.12 -28.21
CA ASP A 248 27.59 4.80 -29.47
C ASP A 248 26.09 5.15 -29.41
N LEU A 249 25.75 6.43 -29.43
CA LEU A 249 24.41 6.84 -29.86
C LEU A 249 24.42 6.91 -31.40
N PRO A 250 23.70 6.03 -32.14
CA PRO A 250 23.52 6.25 -33.56
C PRO A 250 22.91 7.64 -33.74
N SER A 251 23.54 8.46 -34.57
CA SER A 251 23.18 9.87 -34.73
C SER A 251 21.66 9.98 -34.85
N ARG A 252 21.03 10.65 -33.89
CA ARG A 252 19.61 10.98 -33.95
C ARG A 252 19.44 11.98 -35.09
N ARG A 253 19.42 11.50 -36.33
CA ARG A 253 18.97 12.27 -37.48
C ARG A 253 17.48 12.46 -37.27
N LEU A 254 17.13 13.63 -36.76
CA LEU A 254 15.76 14.10 -36.85
C LEU A 254 15.41 14.29 -38.34
N PRO A 255 14.17 13.96 -38.75
CA PRO A 255 13.69 14.19 -40.11
C PRO A 255 13.67 15.68 -40.47
#